data_AF-A0AAQ4FG72-F1
#
_entry.id   AF-A0AAQ4FG72-F1
#
_cell.length_a   1.000
_cell.length_b   1.000
_cell.length_c   1.000
_cell.angle_alpha   90.00
_cell.angle_beta   90.00
_cell.angle_gamma   90.00
#
_symmetry.space_group_name_H-M   'P 1'
#
loop_
_entity.id
_entity.type
_entity.pdbx_description
1 polymer ?
#
loop_
_entity_poly.entity_id
_entity_poly.type
_entity_poly.pdbx_seq_one_letter_code
_entity_poly.pdbx_strand_id
1 'polypeptide(L)'
;MCVRCPDCKSLICHEAEECALAALSEHTWHFCADLGEDEYQVACLLMVFVAVSLPKLARAEGSVYRASLEAHTNNMHCLAHAVNALAGSLFTICGHDDIEDRLKEFLALASSSLLRLGQEADREAGREAVFLLLHLLVDESPFLTMDLLESCFPYALLRNAAHAVYKAEA
;
A
#
# COMPACT_ATOMS: atom_id res chain seq x y z
N MET A 1 0.99 19.52 -0.32
CA MET A 1 1.55 20.54 -1.25
C MET A 1 2.69 19.84 -1.98
N CYS A 2 2.53 19.45 -3.25
CA CYS A 2 3.55 18.64 -3.93
C CYS A 2 4.74 19.54 -4.31
N VAL A 3 5.93 19.14 -3.90
CA VAL A 3 7.18 19.84 -4.17
C VAL A 3 7.82 19.17 -5.38
N ARG A 4 8.16 19.96 -6.40
CA ARG A 4 8.85 19.44 -7.57
C ARG A 4 10.31 19.21 -7.20
N CYS A 5 10.79 17.97 -7.34
CA CYS A 5 12.22 17.71 -7.21
C CYS A 5 12.98 18.54 -8.28
N PRO A 6 13.98 19.35 -7.91
CA PRO A 6 14.75 20.15 -8.85
C PRO A 6 15.45 19.29 -9.91
N ASP A 7 15.79 18.05 -9.58
CA ASP A 7 16.59 17.17 -10.43
C ASP A 7 15.77 16.23 -11.31
N CYS A 8 14.55 15.83 -10.91
CA CYS A 8 13.83 14.70 -11.54
C CYS A 8 12.50 15.03 -12.24
N LYS A 9 11.99 16.28 -12.20
CA LYS A 9 10.67 16.68 -12.77
C LYS A 9 9.41 15.96 -12.23
N SER A 10 9.55 14.86 -11.49
CA SER A 10 8.44 14.14 -10.85
C SER A 10 7.89 14.90 -9.63
N LEU A 11 6.58 14.78 -9.39
CA LEU A 11 5.89 15.39 -8.24
C LEU A 11 6.20 14.58 -6.98
N ILE A 12 6.94 15.15 -6.04
CA ILE A 12 7.13 14.58 -4.69
C ILE A 12 5.97 15.11 -3.83
N CYS A 13 5.19 14.23 -3.23
CA CYS A 13 4.03 14.63 -2.42
C CYS A 13 4.27 14.20 -0.97
N HIS A 14 4.53 15.21 -0.12
CA HIS A 14 4.73 15.21 1.35
C HIS A 14 6.17 15.08 1.88
N GLU A 15 6.51 15.97 2.83
CA GLU A 15 7.82 16.17 3.50
C GLU A 15 8.45 14.90 4.09
N ALA A 16 7.70 13.80 4.27
CA ALA A 16 8.21 12.50 4.72
C ALA A 16 9.08 11.80 3.65
N GLU A 17 8.82 12.06 2.37
CA GLU A 17 9.56 11.45 1.27
C GLU A 17 11.00 11.99 1.17
N GLU A 18 11.27 13.25 1.53
CA GLU A 18 12.64 13.81 1.47
C GLU A 18 13.60 13.12 2.46
N CYS A 19 13.16 12.83 3.69
CA CYS A 19 13.98 12.12 4.66
C CYS A 19 14.16 10.63 4.29
N ALA A 20 13.13 9.99 3.75
CA ALA A 20 13.22 8.60 3.29
C ALA A 20 14.13 8.48 2.05
N LEU A 21 13.99 9.39 1.08
CA LEU A 21 14.88 9.52 -0.07
C LEU A 21 16.32 9.78 0.37
N ALA A 22 16.54 10.68 1.32
CA ALA A 22 17.87 10.95 1.87
C ALA A 22 18.46 9.73 2.59
N ALA A 23 17.66 9.05 3.43
CA ALA A 23 18.10 7.86 4.16
C ALA A 23 18.37 6.67 3.22
N LEU A 24 17.55 6.47 2.19
CA LEU A 24 17.76 5.46 1.17
C LEU A 24 19.01 5.82 0.35
N SER A 25 19.11 7.05 -0.15
CA SER A 25 20.25 7.59 -0.92
C SER A 25 21.59 7.46 -0.18
N GLU A 26 21.65 7.78 1.12
CA GLU A 26 22.88 7.67 1.91
C GLU A 26 23.37 6.23 2.07
N HIS A 27 22.47 5.24 2.02
CA HIS A 27 22.83 3.81 2.06
C HIS A 27 22.99 3.17 0.68
N THR A 28 22.35 3.68 -0.37
CA THR A 28 22.37 3.11 -1.73
C THR A 28 23.46 3.68 -2.64
N TRP A 29 24.07 4.84 -2.35
CA TRP A 29 25.11 5.43 -3.21
C TRP A 29 26.36 4.54 -3.41
N HIS A 30 26.65 3.59 -2.51
CA HIS A 30 27.76 2.65 -2.71
C HIS A 30 27.38 1.41 -3.55
N PHE A 31 26.09 1.19 -3.78
CA PHE A 31 25.55 0.02 -4.48
C PHE A 31 25.07 0.35 -5.91
N CYS A 32 24.62 1.59 -6.17
CA CYS A 32 24.01 2.01 -7.45
C CYS A 32 24.94 2.12 -8.67
N ALA A 33 26.26 1.94 -8.55
CA ALA A 33 27.17 2.22 -9.67
C ALA A 33 27.18 1.13 -10.78
N ASP A 34 26.56 -0.04 -10.58
CA ASP A 34 26.63 -1.16 -11.55
C ASP A 34 25.35 -2.04 -11.66
N LEU A 35 24.20 -1.64 -11.05
CA LEU A 35 23.05 -2.55 -10.78
C LEU A 35 21.65 -2.04 -11.20
N GLY A 36 21.54 -1.00 -12.03
CA GLY A 36 20.28 -0.27 -12.28
C GLY A 36 19.03 -1.14 -12.63
N GLU A 37 19.18 -2.22 -13.39
CA GLU A 37 18.06 -3.13 -13.71
C GLU A 37 17.73 -4.11 -12.58
N ASP A 38 18.74 -4.61 -11.85
CA ASP A 38 18.56 -5.55 -10.73
C ASP A 38 17.87 -4.87 -9.54
N GLU A 39 18.23 -3.62 -9.23
CA GLU A 39 17.59 -2.83 -8.16
C GLU A 39 16.11 -2.54 -8.46
N TYR A 40 15.80 -2.15 -9.71
CA TYR A 40 14.41 -1.95 -10.14
C TYR A 40 13.60 -3.25 -10.07
N GLN A 41 14.19 -4.38 -10.47
CA GLN A 41 13.53 -5.68 -10.36
C GLN A 41 13.26 -6.04 -8.89
N VAL A 42 14.21 -5.77 -7.98
CA VAL A 42 14.01 -5.98 -6.53
C VAL A 42 12.90 -5.08 -5.99
N ALA A 43 12.83 -3.81 -6.40
CA ALA A 43 11.74 -2.90 -6.02
C ALA A 43 10.37 -3.41 -6.50
N CYS A 44 10.28 -3.89 -7.74
CA CYS A 44 9.06 -4.52 -8.27
C CYS A 44 8.66 -5.76 -7.45
N LEU A 45 9.61 -6.66 -7.18
CA LEU A 45 9.37 -7.88 -6.41
C LEU A 45 8.98 -7.58 -4.96
N LEU A 46 9.52 -6.52 -4.35
CA LEU A 46 9.13 -6.06 -3.02
C LEU A 46 7.65 -5.68 -2.99
N MET A 47 7.17 -4.90 -3.97
CA MET A 47 5.76 -4.53 -4.07
C MET A 47 4.86 -5.75 -4.23
N VAL A 48 5.24 -6.69 -5.11
CA VAL A 48 4.51 -7.96 -5.28
C VAL A 48 4.47 -8.75 -3.97
N PHE A 49 5.60 -8.84 -3.26
CA PHE A 49 5.70 -9.56 -1.99
C PHE A 49 4.79 -8.96 -0.91
N VAL A 50 4.74 -7.63 -0.79
CA VAL A 50 3.84 -6.94 0.14
C VAL A 50 2.37 -7.22 -0.23
N ALA A 51 2.00 -7.09 -1.51
CA ALA A 51 0.63 -7.31 -1.99
C ALA A 51 0.09 -8.72 -1.64
N VAL A 52 0.89 -9.76 -1.91
CA VAL A 52 0.48 -11.16 -1.63
C VAL A 52 0.56 -11.52 -0.15
N SER A 53 1.21 -10.69 0.67
CA SER A 53 1.32 -10.90 2.12
C SER A 53 0.18 -10.25 2.91
N LEU A 54 -0.56 -9.29 2.33
CA LEU A 54 -1.70 -8.65 2.99
C LEU A 54 -2.75 -9.62 3.56
N PRO A 55 -3.15 -10.71 2.86
CA PRO A 55 -4.09 -11.68 3.41
C PRO A 55 -3.60 -12.36 4.69
N LYS A 56 -2.28 -12.47 4.90
CA LYS A 56 -1.73 -13.05 6.14
C LYS A 56 -2.03 -12.19 7.35
N LEU A 57 -2.25 -10.88 7.15
CA LEU A 57 -2.62 -9.97 8.23
C LEU A 57 -4.04 -10.25 8.74
N ALA A 58 -4.93 -10.84 7.93
CA ALA A 58 -6.29 -11.15 8.38
C ALA A 58 -6.35 -12.18 9.52
N ARG A 59 -5.36 -13.08 9.57
CA ARG A 59 -5.18 -14.06 10.65
C ARG A 59 -4.19 -13.63 11.72
N ALA A 60 -3.61 -12.43 11.62
CA ALA A 60 -2.76 -11.91 12.68
C ALA A 60 -3.63 -11.52 13.89
N GLU A 61 -3.21 -11.99 15.07
CA GLU A 61 -3.81 -11.57 16.35
C GLU A 61 -3.64 -10.05 16.51
N GLY A 62 -4.74 -9.31 16.61
CA GLY A 62 -4.71 -7.84 16.70
C GLY A 62 -4.98 -7.10 15.38
N SER A 63 -5.38 -7.79 14.31
CA SER A 63 -5.95 -7.15 13.10
C SER A 63 -7.41 -6.75 13.32
N VAL A 64 -7.67 -6.05 14.42
CA VAL A 64 -8.98 -5.47 14.73
C VAL A 64 -8.92 -4.00 14.39
N TYR A 65 -9.87 -3.55 13.57
CA TYR A 65 -10.07 -2.13 13.32
C TYR A 65 -10.93 -1.54 14.44
N ARG A 66 -10.49 -0.44 15.02
CA ARG A 66 -11.28 0.35 15.97
C ARG A 66 -11.78 1.58 15.25
N ALA A 67 -13.09 1.68 15.07
CA ALA A 67 -13.72 2.84 14.48
C ALA A 67 -13.59 4.08 15.37
N SER A 68 -13.44 3.96 16.69
CA SER A 68 -13.16 5.12 17.56
C SER A 68 -11.83 5.81 17.25
N LEU A 69 -10.87 5.07 16.72
CA LEU A 69 -9.51 5.55 16.39
C LEU A 69 -9.29 5.62 14.87
N GLU A 70 -10.28 5.18 14.08
CA GLU A 70 -10.16 4.96 12.63
C GLU A 70 -8.89 4.19 12.23
N ALA A 71 -8.50 3.22 13.07
CA ALA A 71 -7.18 2.61 13.01
C ALA A 71 -7.19 1.14 13.47
N HIS A 72 -6.24 0.36 12.93
CA HIS A 72 -5.96 -0.99 13.39
C HIS A 72 -5.10 -1.02 14.64
N THR A 73 -5.41 -1.91 15.59
CA THR A 73 -4.67 -2.04 16.85
C THR A 73 -3.20 -2.47 16.69
N ASN A 74 -2.86 -3.10 15.56
CA ASN A 74 -1.51 -3.52 15.21
C ASN A 74 -0.79 -2.54 14.27
N ASN A 75 -1.30 -1.31 14.13
CA ASN A 75 -0.78 -0.28 13.22
C ASN A 75 -0.75 -0.68 11.74
N MET A 76 -1.55 -1.68 11.33
CA MET A 76 -1.62 -2.09 9.93
C MET A 76 -2.05 -0.94 9.01
N HIS A 77 -2.86 0.01 9.47
CA HIS A 77 -3.21 1.23 8.72
C HIS A 77 -1.99 2.02 8.24
N CYS A 78 -0.86 1.99 8.97
CA CYS A 78 0.38 2.66 8.55
C CYS A 78 1.01 2.04 7.31
N LEU A 79 0.65 0.79 6.93
CA LEU A 79 1.14 0.20 5.67
C LEU A 79 0.69 1.02 4.47
N ALA A 80 -0.48 1.68 4.51
CA ALA A 80 -0.94 2.52 3.40
C ALA A 80 0.08 3.62 3.10
N HIS A 81 0.49 4.33 4.15
CA HIS A 81 1.48 5.39 4.04
C HIS A 81 2.86 4.85 3.65
N ALA A 82 3.31 3.76 4.29
CA ALA A 82 4.61 3.16 4.04
C ALA A 82 4.76 2.65 2.59
N VAL A 83 3.73 1.98 2.05
CA VAL A 83 3.75 1.45 0.68
C VAL A 83 3.81 2.57 -0.34
N ASN A 84 3.01 3.63 -0.15
CA ASN A 84 3.02 4.78 -1.05
C ASN A 84 4.38 5.50 -1.03
N ALA A 85 4.93 5.78 0.15
CA ALA A 85 6.23 6.43 0.29
C ALA A 85 7.39 5.59 -0.26
N LEU A 86 7.37 4.26 -0.03
CA LEU A 86 8.38 3.35 -0.57
C LEU A 86 8.28 3.24 -2.09
N ALA A 87 7.08 3.12 -2.66
CA ALA A 87 6.92 3.10 -4.11
C ALA A 87 7.40 4.42 -4.74
N GLY A 88 6.98 5.56 -4.17
CA GLY A 88 7.43 6.88 -4.62
C GLY A 88 8.95 7.01 -4.59
N SER A 89 9.58 6.60 -3.48
CA SER A 89 11.03 6.74 -3.29
C SER A 89 11.83 5.77 -4.17
N LEU A 90 11.48 4.47 -4.17
CA LEU A 90 12.24 3.43 -4.86
C LEU A 90 12.21 3.62 -6.37
N PHE A 91 11.02 3.81 -6.95
CA PHE A 91 10.89 3.96 -8.40
C PHE A 91 11.49 5.30 -8.90
N THR A 92 11.44 6.35 -8.08
CA THR A 92 12.16 7.61 -8.37
C THR A 92 13.67 7.42 -8.37
N ILE A 93 14.24 6.69 -7.38
CA ILE A 93 15.69 6.39 -7.33
C ILE A 93 16.11 5.53 -8.52
N CYS A 94 15.31 4.54 -8.90
CA CYS A 94 15.58 3.70 -10.07
C CYS A 94 15.46 4.46 -11.41
N GLY A 95 14.95 5.69 -11.41
CA GLY A 95 14.82 6.52 -12.62
C GLY A 95 13.70 6.08 -13.56
N HIS A 96 12.74 5.30 -13.09
CA HIS A 96 11.58 4.85 -13.85
C HIS A 96 10.34 5.64 -13.44
N ASP A 97 9.72 6.35 -14.39
CA ASP A 97 8.53 7.21 -14.15
C ASP A 97 7.21 6.42 -14.30
N ASP A 98 7.19 5.15 -13.90
CA ASP A 98 6.06 4.23 -14.05
C ASP A 98 5.38 3.88 -12.71
N ILE A 99 5.59 4.73 -11.69
CA ILE A 99 5.07 4.58 -10.32
C ILE A 99 3.56 4.27 -10.31
N GLU A 100 2.80 5.00 -11.13
CA GLU A 100 1.36 4.82 -11.27
C GLU A 100 1.00 3.40 -11.77
N ASP A 101 1.71 2.91 -12.79
CA ASP A 101 1.48 1.57 -13.35
C ASP A 101 1.90 0.48 -12.37
N ARG A 102 3.00 0.67 -11.64
CA ARG A 102 3.44 -0.26 -10.58
C ARG A 102 2.43 -0.32 -9.43
N LEU A 103 1.88 0.81 -9.00
CA LEU A 103 0.87 0.87 -7.95
C LEU A 103 -0.47 0.28 -8.40
N LYS A 104 -0.86 0.46 -9.67
CA LYS A 104 -2.03 -0.22 -10.26
C LYS A 104 -1.89 -1.74 -10.20
N GLU A 105 -0.74 -2.26 -10.60
CA GLU A 105 -0.47 -3.71 -10.53
C GLU A 105 -0.47 -4.22 -9.09
N PHE A 106 0.15 -3.48 -8.17
CA PHE A 106 0.12 -3.77 -6.74
C PHE A 106 -1.34 -3.89 -6.24
N LEU A 107 -2.19 -2.92 -6.57
CA LEU A 107 -3.59 -2.91 -6.15
C LEU A 107 -4.36 -4.10 -6.73
N ALA A 108 -4.15 -4.43 -8.00
CA ALA A 108 -4.79 -5.58 -8.64
C ALA A 108 -4.39 -6.90 -7.96
N LEU A 109 -3.09 -7.09 -7.68
CA LEU A 109 -2.57 -8.27 -6.99
C LEU A 109 -3.08 -8.38 -5.54
N ALA A 110 -3.09 -7.27 -4.81
CA ALA A 110 -3.61 -7.18 -3.45
C ALA A 110 -5.10 -7.54 -3.42
N SER A 111 -5.90 -6.92 -4.31
CA SER A 111 -7.34 -7.17 -4.43
C SER A 111 -7.64 -8.63 -4.75
N SER A 112 -6.92 -9.21 -5.72
CA SER A 112 -7.08 -10.62 -6.09
C SER A 112 -6.75 -11.56 -4.92
N SER A 113 -5.67 -11.27 -4.19
CA SER A 113 -5.24 -12.06 -3.03
C SER A 113 -6.26 -12.02 -1.89
N LEU A 114 -6.89 -10.86 -1.66
CA LEU A 114 -7.91 -10.66 -0.64
C LEU A 114 -9.28 -11.21 -1.02
N LEU A 115 -9.68 -11.11 -2.29
CA LEU A 115 -10.92 -11.73 -2.78
C LEU A 115 -10.88 -13.24 -2.62
N ARG A 116 -9.72 -13.87 -2.86
CA ARG A 116 -9.52 -15.30 -2.60
C ARG A 116 -9.73 -15.64 -1.12
N LEU A 117 -9.15 -14.86 -0.20
CA LEU A 117 -9.38 -15.04 1.23
C LEU A 117 -10.86 -14.88 1.59
N GLY A 118 -11.57 -13.94 0.97
CA GLY A 118 -13.00 -13.73 1.20
C GLY A 118 -13.92 -14.86 0.73
N GLN A 119 -13.43 -15.75 -0.14
CA GLN A 119 -14.15 -16.96 -0.60
C GLN A 119 -13.89 -18.18 0.29
N GLU A 120 -12.88 -18.13 1.17
CA GLU A 120 -12.60 -19.20 2.12
C GLU A 120 -13.74 -19.29 3.16
N ALA A 121 -14.14 -20.53 3.49
CA ALA A 121 -15.27 -20.76 4.39
C ALA A 121 -14.98 -20.33 5.84
N ASP A 122 -13.70 -20.18 6.19
CA ASP A 122 -13.28 -19.75 7.52
C ASP A 122 -13.43 -18.23 7.63
N ARG A 123 -14.33 -17.78 8.51
CA ARG A 123 -14.55 -16.34 8.74
C ARG A 123 -13.44 -15.85 9.66
N GLU A 124 -12.27 -15.59 9.10
CA GLU A 124 -11.18 -14.98 9.85
C GLU A 124 -11.62 -13.63 10.43
N ALA A 125 -11.39 -13.44 11.73
CA ALA A 125 -11.88 -12.27 12.47
C ALA A 125 -11.31 -10.93 11.98
N GLY A 126 -10.15 -10.94 11.30
CA GLY A 126 -9.49 -9.75 10.77
C GLY A 126 -9.77 -9.45 9.31
N ARG A 127 -10.59 -10.24 8.60
CA ARG A 127 -10.81 -10.07 7.15
C ARG A 127 -11.42 -8.72 6.79
N GLU A 128 -12.42 -8.27 7.56
CA GLU A 128 -13.06 -6.96 7.34
C GLU A 128 -12.05 -5.83 7.56
N ALA A 129 -11.16 -5.97 8.54
CA ALA A 129 -10.14 -4.99 8.84
C ALA A 129 -9.11 -4.85 7.70
N VAL A 130 -8.72 -5.96 7.06
CA VAL A 130 -7.79 -5.92 5.92
C VAL A 130 -8.45 -5.34 4.67
N PHE A 131 -9.77 -5.51 4.47
CA PHE A 131 -10.47 -4.82 3.37
C PHE A 131 -10.44 -3.30 3.54
N LEU A 132 -10.58 -2.80 4.77
CA LEU A 132 -10.43 -1.37 5.06
C LEU A 132 -9.01 -0.86 4.81
N LEU A 133 -7.98 -1.70 4.96
CA LEU A 133 -6.61 -1.33 4.60
C LEU A 133 -6.49 -1.00 3.10
N LEU A 134 -7.18 -1.73 2.21
CA LEU A 134 -7.17 -1.42 0.78
C LEU A 134 -7.75 -0.04 0.49
N HIS A 135 -8.82 0.31 1.20
CA HIS A 135 -9.42 1.63 1.09
C HIS A 135 -8.43 2.72 1.53
N LEU A 136 -7.78 2.54 2.68
CA LEU A 136 -6.75 3.49 3.17
C LEU A 136 -5.58 3.62 2.19
N LEU A 137 -5.14 2.52 1.56
CA LEU A 137 -4.09 2.54 0.55
C LEU A 137 -4.42 3.44 -0.64
N VAL A 138 -5.67 3.40 -1.10
CA VAL A 138 -6.14 4.19 -2.24
C VAL A 138 -6.40 5.64 -1.83
N ASP A 139 -6.94 5.88 -0.64
CA ASP A 139 -7.22 7.22 -0.11
C ASP A 139 -5.93 8.03 0.15
N GLU A 140 -4.88 7.37 0.64
CA GLU A 140 -3.57 7.99 0.89
C GLU A 140 -2.75 8.20 -0.40
N SER A 141 -3.05 7.48 -1.48
CA SER A 141 -2.22 7.50 -2.69
C SER A 141 -2.73 8.53 -3.70
N PRO A 142 -1.91 9.47 -4.17
CA PRO A 142 -2.30 10.38 -5.25
C PRO A 142 -2.33 9.69 -6.64
N PHE A 143 -1.77 8.47 -6.73
CA PHE A 143 -1.67 7.71 -7.99
C PHE A 143 -2.81 6.72 -8.18
N LEU A 144 -3.55 6.39 -7.12
CA LEU A 144 -4.65 5.44 -7.15
C LEU A 144 -5.98 6.20 -7.06
N THR A 145 -6.99 5.70 -7.74
CA THR A 145 -8.34 6.27 -7.70
C THR A 145 -9.35 5.26 -7.18
N MET A 146 -10.43 5.77 -6.60
CA MET A 146 -11.55 4.93 -6.15
C MET A 146 -12.21 4.17 -7.31
N ASP A 147 -12.22 4.74 -8.52
CA ASP A 147 -12.71 4.05 -9.72
C ASP A 147 -11.88 2.80 -10.06
N LEU A 148 -10.55 2.91 -9.91
CA LEU A 148 -9.66 1.77 -10.11
C LEU A 148 -9.89 0.70 -9.04
N LEU A 149 -10.04 1.12 -7.78
CA LEU A 149 -10.39 0.20 -6.70
C LEU A 149 -11.70 -0.55 -7.00
N GLU A 150 -12.74 0.15 -7.45
CA GLU A 150 -14.04 -0.46 -7.77
C GLU A 150 -13.93 -1.49 -8.90
N SER A 151 -13.05 -1.25 -9.87
CA SER A 151 -12.80 -2.20 -10.97
C SER A 151 -12.17 -3.52 -10.50
N CYS A 152 -11.40 -3.49 -9.41
CA CYS A 152 -10.67 -4.63 -8.87
C CYS A 152 -11.34 -5.26 -7.64
N PHE A 153 -12.15 -4.48 -6.92
CA PHE A 153 -12.77 -4.86 -5.65
C PHE A 153 -14.15 -4.20 -5.50
N PRO A 154 -15.23 -4.98 -5.36
CA PRO A 154 -16.58 -4.42 -5.31
C PRO A 154 -16.82 -3.62 -4.02
N TYR A 155 -17.24 -2.36 -4.16
CA TYR A 155 -17.46 -1.42 -3.05
C TYR A 155 -18.46 -1.93 -2.00
N ALA A 156 -19.39 -2.80 -2.38
CA ALA A 156 -20.32 -3.44 -1.46
C ALA A 156 -19.61 -4.24 -0.35
N LEU A 157 -18.46 -4.87 -0.64
CA LEU A 157 -17.67 -5.59 0.36
C LEU A 157 -17.03 -4.64 1.36
N LEU A 158 -16.47 -3.51 0.89
CA LEU A 158 -15.90 -2.47 1.74
C LEU A 158 -16.96 -1.88 2.69
N ARG A 159 -18.14 -1.53 2.15
CA ARG A 159 -19.25 -1.01 2.96
C ARG A 159 -19.71 -2.00 4.02
N ASN A 160 -19.80 -3.29 3.66
CA ASN A 160 -20.20 -4.33 4.61
C ASN A 160 -19.12 -4.53 5.69
N ALA A 161 -17.84 -4.47 5.33
CA ALA A 161 -16.73 -4.53 6.27
C ALA A 161 -16.74 -3.35 7.23
N ALA A 162 -16.88 -2.13 6.73
CA ALA A 162 -17.03 -0.93 7.55
C ALA A 162 -18.21 -1.08 8.52
N HIS A 163 -19.39 -1.42 8.03
CA HIS A 163 -20.57 -1.58 8.89
C HIS A 163 -20.38 -2.67 9.96
N ALA A 164 -19.70 -3.78 9.63
CA ALA A 164 -19.42 -4.85 10.58
C ALA A 164 -18.48 -4.36 11.70
N VAL A 165 -17.46 -3.59 11.36
CA VAL A 165 -16.48 -3.05 12.29
C VAL A 165 -17.09 -1.98 13.20
N TYR A 166 -17.85 -1.03 12.65
CA TYR A 166 -18.57 -0.03 13.45
C TYR A 166 -19.60 -0.66 14.39
N LYS A 167 -20.26 -1.74 13.95
CA LYS A 167 -21.20 -2.50 14.80
C LYS A 167 -20.49 -3.31 15.89
N ALA A 168 -19.28 -3.79 15.64
CA ALA A 168 -18.53 -4.58 16.62
C ALA A 168 -18.02 -3.74 17.80
N GLU A 169 -17.91 -2.42 17.62
CA GLU A 169 -17.47 -1.48 18.66
C GLU A 169 -18.63 -0.81 19.42
N ALA A 170 -19.85 -0.84 18.88
CA ALA A 170 -21.07 -0.30 19.49
C ALA A 170 -21.70 -1.26 20.52
#